data_AF-A0A2T6DDB2-F1
#
_entry.id   AF-A0A2T6DDB2-F1
#
_cell.length_a   1.000
_cell.length_b   1.000
_cell.length_c   1.000
_cell.angle_alpha   90.00
_cell.angle_beta   90.00
_cell.angle_gamma   90.00
#
_symmetry.space_group_name_H-M   'P 1'
#
loop_
_entity.id
_entity.type
_entity.pdbx_description
1 polymer ?
#
loop_
_entity_poly.entity_id
_entity_poly.type
_entity_poly.pdbx_seq_one_letter_code
_entity_poly.pdbx_strand_id
1 'polypeptide(L)'
;MSTLQEIEAAALRLSEKDRLQLADRILGSLPPPPDAAEPEEILAQAVRRDTELESGKTAPLTEQPFWAGVRRHSAGSPALPSPQ
;
A
#
# COMPACT_ATOMS: atom_id res chain seq x y z
N MET A 1 18.39 24.16 4.61
CA MET A 1 17.92 22.77 4.81
C MET A 1 16.42 22.79 4.71
N SER A 2 15.81 21.87 3.96
CA SER A 2 14.35 21.79 3.87
C SER A 2 13.83 21.15 5.15
N THR A 3 12.80 21.72 5.76
CA THR A 3 12.12 21.19 6.95
C THR A 3 11.69 19.73 6.79
N LEU A 4 11.44 19.29 5.56
CA LEU A 4 11.10 17.90 5.24
C LEU A 4 12.26 16.94 5.51
N GLN A 5 13.49 17.30 5.15
CA GLN A 5 14.68 16.45 5.36
C GLN A 5 14.95 16.21 6.84
N GLU A 6 14.68 17.22 7.68
CA GLU A 6 14.80 17.11 9.14
C GLU A 6 13.74 16.19 9.73
N ILE A 7 12.50 16.25 9.22
CA ILE A 7 11.41 15.35 9.61
C ILE A 7 11.71 13.91 9.21
N GLU A 8 12.19 13.67 8.00
CA GLU A 8 12.61 12.34 7.53
C GLU A 8 13.71 11.75 8.40
N ALA A 9 14.77 12.54 8.68
CA ALA A 9 15.87 12.10 9.53
C ALA A 9 15.41 11.80 10.97
N ALA A 10 14.47 12.57 11.51
CA ALA A 10 13.88 12.31 12.82
C ALA A 10 13.02 11.03 12.81
N ALA A 11 12.19 10.82 11.79
CA ALA A 11 11.34 9.64 11.64
C ALA A 11 12.17 8.34 11.55
N LEU A 12 13.29 8.36 10.81
CA LEU A 12 14.17 7.19 10.67
C LEU A 12 14.88 6.79 11.98
N ARG A 13 15.03 7.73 12.93
CA ARG A 13 15.63 7.46 14.26
C ARG A 13 14.64 6.88 15.28
N LEU A 14 13.34 6.88 14.97
CA LEU A 14 12.32 6.31 15.85
C LEU A 14 12.46 4.78 15.97
N SER A 15 11.89 4.21 17.03
CA SER A 15 11.75 2.76 17.16
C SER A 15 10.87 2.19 16.04
N GLU A 16 10.98 0.89 15.72
CA GLU A 16 10.14 0.27 14.70
C GLU A 16 8.64 0.45 14.97
N LYS A 17 8.23 0.26 16.23
CA LYS A 17 6.84 0.45 16.67
C LYS A 17 6.36 1.89 16.40
N ASP A 18 7.18 2.88 16.75
CA ASP A 18 6.80 4.29 16.57
C ASP A 18 6.81 4.69 15.10
N ARG A 19 7.72 4.12 14.29
CA ARG A 19 7.70 4.29 12.83
C ARG A 19 6.44 3.73 12.20
N LEU A 20 5.99 2.54 12.63
CA LEU A 20 4.74 1.96 12.15
C LEU A 20 3.53 2.82 12.52
N GLN A 21 3.47 3.33 13.76
CA GLN A 21 2.41 4.24 14.17
C GLN A 21 2.42 5.56 13.39
N LEU A 22 3.61 6.11 13.12
CA LEU A 22 3.74 7.33 12.32
C LEU A 22 3.31 7.09 10.86
N ALA A 23 3.73 5.97 10.27
CA ALA A 23 3.33 5.59 8.91
C ALA A 23 1.80 5.44 8.78
N ASP A 24 1.16 4.78 9.74
CA ASP A 24 -0.30 4.62 9.78
C ASP A 24 -1.02 5.97 9.82
N ARG A 25 -0.57 6.90 10.68
CA ARG A 25 -1.13 8.26 10.75
C ARG A 25 -0.93 9.05 9.45
N ILE A 26 0.24 8.97 8.84
CA ILE A 26 0.52 9.66 7.58
C ILE A 26 -0.37 9.09 6.47
N LEU A 27 -0.43 7.77 6.33
CA LEU A 27 -1.28 7.11 5.32
C LEU A 27 -2.75 7.45 5.52
N GLY A 28 -3.24 7.44 6.75
CA GLY A 28 -4.63 7.81 7.08
C GLY A 28 -4.95 9.30 6.88
N SER A 29 -3.94 10.17 6.79
CA SER A 29 -4.13 11.61 6.52
C SER A 29 -4.22 11.96 5.04
N LEU A 30 -3.88 11.01 4.16
CA LEU A 30 -3.93 11.23 2.72
C LEU A 30 -5.39 11.24 2.23
N PRO A 31 -5.72 12.10 1.26
CA PRO A 31 -7.01 12.01 0.60
C PRO A 31 -7.13 10.66 -0.12
N PRO A 32 -8.35 10.15 -0.34
CA PRO A 32 -8.56 8.99 -1.19
C PRO A 32 -7.89 9.19 -2.56
N PRO A 33 -7.32 8.14 -3.17
CA PRO A 33 -6.75 8.26 -4.51
C PRO A 33 -7.83 8.71 -5.50
N PRO A 34 -7.47 9.43 -6.58
CA PRO A 34 -8.44 9.93 -7.58
C PRO A 34 -9.30 8.83 -8.20
N ASP A 35 -8.74 7.62 -8.29
CA ASP A 35 -9.39 6.43 -8.84
C ASP A 35 -9.90 5.48 -7.73
N ALA A 36 -10.13 6.00 -6.52
CA ALA A 36 -10.80 5.24 -5.47
C ALA A 36 -12.21 4.89 -5.94
N ALA A 37 -12.47 3.59 -6.08
CA ALA A 37 -13.81 3.10 -6.40
C ALA A 37 -14.77 3.44 -5.26
N GLU A 38 -15.97 3.88 -5.62
CA GLU A 38 -17.03 4.12 -4.64
C GLU A 38 -17.46 2.80 -3.98
N PRO A 39 -18.02 2.81 -2.75
CA PRO A 39 -18.42 1.59 -2.05
C PRO A 39 -19.29 0.64 -2.87
N GLU A 40 -20.22 1.20 -3.66
CA GLU A 40 -21.10 0.44 -4.55
C GLU A 40 -20.33 -0.22 -5.70
N GLU A 41 -19.33 0.45 -6.24
CA GLU A 41 -18.45 -0.06 -7.30
C GLU A 41 -17.56 -1.19 -6.76
N ILE A 42 -17.05 -1.03 -5.54
CA ILE A 42 -16.28 -2.08 -4.84
C ILE A 42 -17.15 -3.33 -4.64
N LEU A 43 -18.40 -3.17 -4.19
CA LEU A 43 -19.33 -4.28 -4.00
C LEU A 43 -19.68 -4.96 -5.33
N ALA A 44 -20.00 -4.18 -6.37
CA ALA A 44 -20.28 -4.72 -7.70
C ALA A 44 -19.08 -5.49 -8.27
N GLN A 45 -17.86 -4.97 -8.07
CA GLN A 45 -16.63 -5.63 -8.43
C GLN A 45 -16.44 -6.95 -7.68
N ALA A 46 -16.70 -6.97 -6.37
CA ALA A 46 -16.58 -8.17 -5.56
C ALA A 46 -17.53 -9.28 -6.04
N VAL A 47 -18.81 -8.96 -6.25
CA VAL A 47 -19.81 -9.92 -6.77
C VAL A 47 -19.42 -10.46 -8.14
N ARG A 48 -18.93 -9.58 -9.03
CA ARG A 48 -18.48 -10.02 -10.36
C ARG A 48 -17.31 -10.99 -10.27
N ARG A 49 -16.29 -10.66 -9.46
CA ARG A 49 -15.11 -11.52 -9.28
C ARG A 49 -15.47 -12.86 -8.64
N ASP A 50 -16.39 -12.86 -7.68
CA ASP A 50 -16.91 -14.08 -7.07
C ASP A 50 -17.56 -14.99 -8.12
N THR A 51 -18.43 -14.43 -8.96
CA THR A 51 -19.07 -15.17 -10.07
C THR A 51 -18.03 -15.71 -11.07
N GLU A 52 -16.99 -14.95 -11.39
CA GLU A 52 -15.90 -15.38 -12.29
C GLU A 52 -15.10 -16.56 -11.72
N LEU A 53 -14.87 -16.58 -10.39
CA LEU A 53 -14.19 -17.67 -9.70
C LEU A 53 -15.07 -18.92 -9.66
N GLU A 54 -16.33 -18.79 -9.23
CA GLU A 54 -17.28 -19.92 -9.14
C GLU A 54 -17.59 -20.54 -10.50
N SER A 55 -17.65 -19.73 -11.56
CA SER A 55 -17.85 -20.22 -12.93
C SER A 55 -16.58 -20.85 -13.55
N GLY A 56 -15.43 -20.79 -12.87
CA GLY A 56 -14.15 -21.28 -13.37
C GLY A 56 -13.57 -20.46 -14.53
N LYS A 57 -14.15 -19.30 -14.85
CA LYS A 57 -13.60 -18.37 -15.86
C LYS A 57 -12.26 -17.80 -15.42
N THR A 58 -12.06 -17.65 -14.12
CA THR A 58 -10.83 -17.17 -13.51
C THR A 58 -10.33 -18.18 -12.48
N ALA A 59 -9.05 -18.53 -12.54
CA ALA A 59 -8.43 -19.36 -11.51
C ALA A 59 -8.05 -18.52 -10.27
N PRO A 60 -8.33 -18.98 -9.05
CA PRO A 60 -7.86 -18.31 -7.84
C PRO A 60 -6.33 -18.31 -7.79
N LEU A 61 -5.76 -17.23 -7.24
CA LEU A 61 -4.33 -17.16 -6.98
C LEU A 61 -3.97 -18.12 -5.85
N THR A 62 -2.89 -18.86 -6.00
CA THR A 62 -2.28 -19.56 -4.88
C THR A 62 -1.59 -18.57 -3.95
N GLU A 63 -1.27 -19.01 -2.73
CA GLU A 63 -0.70 -18.14 -1.70
C GLU A 63 0.63 -17.48 -2.13
N GLN A 64 1.52 -18.22 -2.80
CA GLN A 64 2.81 -17.72 -3.25
C GLN A 64 2.71 -16.52 -4.22
N PRO A 65 1.97 -16.59 -5.34
CA PRO A 65 1.80 -15.45 -6.25
C PRO A 65 1.02 -14.30 -5.59
N PHE A 66 0.08 -14.58 -4.69
CA PHE A 66 -0.59 -13.54 -3.90
C PHE A 66 0.42 -12.70 -3.12
N TRP A 67 1.26 -13.34 -2.28
CA TRP A 67 2.25 -12.62 -1.49
C TRP A 67 3.35 -11.96 -2.32
N ALA A 68 3.69 -12.52 -3.49
CA ALA A 68 4.62 -11.89 -4.42
C ALA A 68 4.08 -10.55 -4.95
N GLY A 69 2.76 -10.44 -5.17
CA GLY A 69 2.09 -9.21 -5.57
C GLY A 69 2.00 -8.17 -4.44
N VAL A 70 1.65 -8.60 -3.23
CA VAL A 70 1.56 -7.71 -2.05
C VAL A 70 2.93 -7.08 -1.74
N ARG A 71 4.00 -7.88 -1.74
CA ARG A 71 5.37 -7.41 -1.45
C ARG A 71 5.93 -6.45 -2.51
N ARG A 72 5.44 -6.50 -3.75
CA ARG A 72 5.86 -5.55 -4.81
C ARG A 72 5.39 -4.13 -4.55
N HIS A 73 4.25 -3.95 -3.89
CA HIS A 73 3.68 -2.64 -3.60
C HIS A 73 4.28 -1.99 -2.34
N SER A 74 4.88 -2.77 -1.45
CA SER A 74 5.62 -2.25 -0.28
C SER A 74 7.04 -1.76 -0.62
N ALA A 75 7.53 -2.01 -1.85
CA ALA A 75 8.88 -1.66 -2.29
C ALA A 75 8.96 -0.29 -3.02
N GLY A 76 7.93 0.55 -2.91
CA GLY A 76 7.86 1.88 -3.53
C GLY A 76 8.63 3.00 -2.81
N SER A 77 9.56 2.69 -1.89
CA SER A 77 10.47 3.72 -1.35
C SER A 77 11.55 4.05 -2.39
N PRO A 78 11.68 5.31 -2.83
CA PRO A 78 12.81 5.70 -3.67
C PRO A 78 14.10 5.54 -2.88
N ALA A 79 15.08 4.86 -3.48
CA ALA A 79 16.43 4.76 -2.93
C ALA A 79 17.02 6.17 -2.74
N LEU A 80 17.30 6.55 -1.49
CA LEU A 80 18.01 7.79 -1.18
C LEU A 80 19.42 7.74 -1.81
N PRO A 81 19.87 8.78 -2.52
CA PRO A 81 21.22 8.83 -3.03
C PRO A 81 22.23 8.92 -1.88
N SER A 82 23.32 8.16 -1.99
CA SER A 82 24.41 8.16 -1.02
C SER A 82 25.08 9.55 -0.95
N PRO A 83 25.40 10.06 0.24
CA PRO A 83 26.15 11.31 0.37
C PRO A 83 27.61 11.08 -0.05
N GLN A 84 28.12 11.98 -0.89
CA GLN A 84 29.56 12.18 -1.10
C GLN A 84 30.15 13.05 0.01
#